data_AF-A0A2V7RVF5-F1
#
_entry.id   AF-A0A2V7RVF5-F1
#
_cell.length_a   1.000
_cell.length_b   1.000
_cell.length_c   1.000
_cell.angle_alpha   90.00
_cell.angle_beta   90.00
_cell.angle_gamma   90.00
#
_symmetry.space_group_name_H-M   'P 1'
#
loop_
_entity.id
_entity.type
_entity.pdbx_description
1 polymer ?
#
loop_
_entity_poly.entity_id
_entity_poly.type
_entity_poly.pdbx_seq_one_letter_code
_entity_poly.pdbx_strand_id
1 'polypeptide(L)'
;MNLGGGFGTKYCAYHGHFSSSRGDVKYAVMPYDRSDPAGCSAISGSGPNGDPAADAEVNTLAHETEEATTDGDLNAWYDRLGYENADKCAWTFGTTYTTTSGSTANMKLGGKDFLIQRNWVNAGSGGCVLHWP
;
A
#
# COMPACT_ATOMS: atom_id res chain seq x y z
N MET A 1 -3.82 12.26 10.96
CA MET A 1 -3.93 11.77 12.36
C MET A 1 -2.62 11.08 12.70
N ASN A 2 -1.96 11.38 13.82
CA ASN A 2 -0.75 10.66 14.26
C ASN A 2 -1.14 9.79 15.45
N LEU A 3 -1.20 8.46 15.27
CA LEU A 3 -1.80 7.53 16.22
C LEU A 3 -0.82 6.87 17.21
N GLY A 4 0.36 7.46 17.41
CA GLY A 4 1.35 6.91 18.36
C GLY A 4 2.80 7.30 18.10
N GLY A 5 3.05 8.20 17.15
CA GLY A 5 4.37 8.54 16.64
C GLY A 5 4.83 7.59 15.53
N GLY A 6 5.62 8.09 14.58
CA GLY A 6 6.24 7.26 13.53
C GLY A 6 5.72 7.47 12.11
N PHE A 7 4.55 8.09 11.92
CA PHE A 7 4.11 8.48 10.58
C PHE A 7 5.18 9.33 9.86
N GLY A 8 5.45 9.01 8.60
CA GLY A 8 6.44 9.70 7.75
C GLY A 8 7.90 9.26 7.97
N THR A 9 8.19 8.56 9.06
CA THR A 9 9.57 8.18 9.43
C THR A 9 9.77 6.69 9.71
N LYS A 10 8.70 6.00 10.08
CA LYS A 10 8.67 4.56 10.39
C LYS A 10 7.65 3.82 9.56
N TYR A 11 6.51 4.45 9.30
CA TYR A 11 5.41 3.89 8.52
C TYR A 11 4.66 5.02 7.80
N CYS A 12 3.91 4.64 6.77
CA CYS A 12 2.98 5.53 6.07
C CYS A 12 1.55 5.16 6.40
N ALA A 13 1.24 3.87 6.40
CA ALA A 13 0.04 3.29 6.97
C ALA A 13 0.43 2.06 7.82
N TYR A 14 -0.54 1.48 8.51
CA TYR A 14 -0.37 0.17 9.17
C TYR A 14 -1.73 -0.51 9.35
N HIS A 15 -1.72 -1.84 9.43
CA HIS A 15 -2.88 -2.64 9.81
C HIS A 15 -2.71 -3.26 11.20
N GLY A 16 -3.82 -3.76 11.74
CA GLY A 16 -3.80 -4.52 12.98
C GLY A 16 -5.18 -5.01 13.38
N HIS A 17 -5.24 -5.54 14.60
CA HIS A 17 -6.48 -6.10 15.11
C HIS A 17 -6.67 -5.87 16.61
N PHE A 18 -7.92 -6.01 17.05
CA PHE A 18 -8.26 -6.02 18.47
C PHE A 18 -9.53 -6.84 18.72
N SER A 19 -9.62 -7.41 19.92
CA SER A 19 -10.84 -8.08 20.36
C SER A 19 -11.86 -7.07 20.90
N SER A 20 -13.11 -7.21 20.47
CA SER A 20 -14.26 -6.45 20.97
C SER A 20 -15.33 -7.40 21.51
N SER A 21 -16.37 -6.87 22.17
CA SER A 21 -17.54 -7.67 22.56
C SER A 21 -18.32 -8.26 21.37
N ARG A 22 -18.02 -7.83 20.14
CA ARG A 22 -18.63 -8.31 18.90
C ARG A 22 -17.73 -9.28 18.12
N GLY A 23 -16.58 -9.64 18.68
CA GLY A 23 -15.58 -10.48 18.03
C GLY A 23 -14.28 -9.74 17.74
N ASP A 24 -13.39 -10.41 17.05
CA ASP A 24 -12.11 -9.87 16.59
C ASP A 24 -12.32 -8.93 15.39
N VAL A 25 -11.68 -7.76 15.45
CA VAL A 25 -11.85 -6.65 14.51
C VAL A 25 -10.53 -6.38 13.83
N LYS A 26 -10.52 -6.46 12.50
CA LYS A 26 -9.40 -6.04 11.65
C LYS A 26 -9.56 -4.57 11.26
N TYR A 27 -8.47 -3.81 11.32
CA TYR A 27 -8.48 -2.41 10.94
C TYR A 27 -7.18 -2.02 10.24
N ALA A 28 -7.26 -0.99 9.40
CA ALA A 28 -6.11 -0.29 8.87
C ALA A 28 -6.19 1.17 9.29
N VAL A 29 -5.04 1.77 9.52
CA VAL A 29 -4.89 3.19 9.81
C VAL A 29 -4.22 3.83 8.62
N MET A 30 -4.93 4.82 8.09
CA MET A 30 -4.58 5.55 6.88
C MET A 30 -4.40 7.03 7.25
N PRO A 31 -3.22 7.45 7.72
CA PRO A 31 -2.88 8.86 7.88
C PRO A 31 -2.77 9.52 6.51
N TYR A 32 -3.08 10.82 6.44
CA TYR A 32 -2.96 11.59 5.21
C TYR A 32 -1.52 11.61 4.67
N ASP A 33 -1.22 10.76 3.70
CA ASP A 33 0.14 10.52 3.17
C ASP A 33 0.80 11.80 2.67
N ARG A 34 0.00 12.73 2.13
CA ARG A 34 0.48 14.02 1.62
C ARG A 34 0.90 15.00 2.72
N SER A 35 0.70 14.69 4.00
CA SER A 35 1.36 15.43 5.10
C SER A 35 2.87 15.17 5.16
N ASP A 36 3.35 14.04 4.63
CA ASP A 36 4.79 13.76 4.46
C ASP A 36 5.09 13.10 3.11
N PRO A 37 5.01 13.86 2.01
CA PRO A 37 5.13 13.30 0.67
C PRO A 37 6.54 12.80 0.34
N ALA A 38 7.56 13.20 1.11
CA ALA A 38 8.92 12.73 0.91
C ALA A 38 9.11 11.28 1.38
N GLY A 39 8.41 10.90 2.45
CA GLY A 39 8.43 9.53 2.97
C GLY A 39 7.30 8.65 2.45
N CYS A 40 6.12 9.23 2.20
CA CYS A 40 4.88 8.46 2.05
C CYS A 40 4.14 8.65 0.72
N SER A 41 4.77 9.21 -0.30
CA SER A 41 4.12 9.38 -1.61
C SER A 41 5.08 9.19 -2.76
N ALA A 42 4.73 8.30 -3.68
CA ALA A 42 5.34 8.21 -5.01
C ALA A 42 4.66 9.13 -6.05
N ILE A 43 3.59 9.82 -5.68
CA ILE A 43 2.80 10.66 -6.59
C ILE A 43 3.47 12.02 -6.81
N SER A 44 3.70 12.35 -8.08
CA SER A 44 4.20 13.63 -8.55
C SER A 44 3.12 14.46 -9.27
N GLY A 45 3.31 15.78 -9.29
CA GLY A 45 2.38 16.70 -9.95
C GLY A 45 0.97 16.66 -9.35
N SER A 46 -0.03 16.70 -10.21
CA SER A 46 -1.45 16.60 -9.85
C SER A 46 -1.94 15.17 -9.61
N GLY A 47 -1.07 14.17 -9.77
CA GLY A 47 -1.45 12.76 -9.74
C GLY A 47 -2.20 12.28 -10.99
N PRO A 48 -2.29 10.94 -11.17
CA PRO A 48 -2.99 10.32 -12.29
C PRO A 48 -4.49 10.69 -12.37
N ASN A 49 -5.13 11.01 -11.24
CA ASN A 49 -6.57 11.34 -11.20
C ASN A 49 -6.87 12.81 -10.88
N GLY A 50 -5.86 13.69 -10.88
CA GLY A 50 -6.02 15.10 -10.54
C GLY A 50 -6.20 15.37 -9.04
N ASP A 51 -6.04 14.35 -8.20
CA ASP A 51 -6.06 14.43 -6.74
C ASP A 51 -4.83 13.68 -6.19
N PRO A 52 -3.69 14.36 -6.04
CA PRO A 52 -2.44 13.70 -5.65
C PRO A 52 -2.47 13.18 -4.21
N ALA A 53 -3.40 13.64 -3.38
CA ALA A 53 -3.57 13.13 -2.04
C ALA A 53 -4.32 11.80 -2.05
N ALA A 54 -5.46 11.74 -2.74
CA ALA A 54 -6.20 10.48 -2.90
C ALA A 54 -5.37 9.44 -3.68
N ASP A 55 -4.62 9.86 -4.69
CA ASP A 55 -3.74 8.98 -5.46
C ASP A 55 -2.60 8.39 -4.61
N ALA A 56 -2.09 9.16 -3.64
CA ALA A 56 -1.11 8.67 -2.68
C ALA A 56 -1.74 7.70 -1.68
N GLU A 57 -2.91 8.04 -1.14
CA GLU A 57 -3.60 7.20 -0.15
C GLU A 57 -3.99 5.83 -0.71
N VAL A 58 -4.38 5.74 -1.99
CA VAL A 58 -4.70 4.45 -2.63
C VAL A 58 -3.48 3.53 -2.70
N ASN A 59 -2.27 4.09 -2.77
CA ASN A 59 -1.02 3.33 -2.81
C ASN A 59 -0.80 2.54 -1.51
N THR A 60 -0.88 3.22 -0.37
CA THR A 60 -0.72 2.63 0.96
C THR A 60 -1.96 1.83 1.36
N LEU A 61 -3.17 2.25 0.95
CA LEU A 61 -4.39 1.48 1.18
C LEU A 61 -4.31 0.09 0.54
N ALA A 62 -3.80 0.00 -0.69
CA ALA A 62 -3.61 -1.28 -1.36
C ALA A 62 -2.62 -2.17 -0.59
N HIS A 63 -1.53 -1.59 -0.08
CA HIS A 63 -0.54 -2.28 0.76
C HIS A 63 -1.20 -2.88 2.01
N GLU A 64 -1.84 -2.04 2.83
CA GLU A 64 -2.46 -2.49 4.09
C GLU A 64 -3.63 -3.45 3.87
N THR A 65 -4.36 -3.31 2.76
CA THR A 65 -5.48 -4.21 2.43
C THR A 65 -4.98 -5.63 2.17
N GLU A 66 -3.86 -5.76 1.47
CA GLU A 66 -3.28 -7.05 1.10
C GLU A 66 -2.70 -7.75 2.33
N GLU A 67 -1.99 -7.01 3.18
CA GLU A 67 -1.44 -7.52 4.45
C GLU A 67 -2.54 -7.90 5.43
N ALA A 68 -3.54 -7.03 5.64
CA ALA A 68 -4.68 -7.35 6.49
C ALA A 68 -5.49 -8.55 6.00
N THR A 69 -5.49 -8.82 4.70
CA THR A 69 -6.15 -9.99 4.11
C THR A 69 -5.36 -11.28 4.35
N THR A 70 -4.02 -11.22 4.31
CA THR A 70 -3.17 -12.40 4.51
C THR A 70 -2.83 -12.66 5.97
N ASP A 71 -2.54 -11.64 6.76
CA ASP A 71 -2.14 -11.72 8.18
C ASP A 71 -2.95 -10.80 9.09
N GLY A 72 -4.27 -10.82 9.01
CA GLY A 72 -5.09 -9.94 9.87
C GLY A 72 -4.86 -10.12 11.37
N ASP A 73 -4.34 -11.27 11.84
CA ASP A 73 -4.02 -11.55 13.26
C ASP A 73 -2.57 -11.24 13.64
N LEU A 74 -1.75 -10.72 12.73
CA LEU A 74 -0.34 -10.38 12.94
C LEU A 74 0.49 -11.57 13.47
N ASN A 75 0.23 -12.78 12.97
CA ASN A 75 0.84 -14.02 13.45
C ASN A 75 1.18 -15.05 12.35
N ALA A 76 1.01 -14.71 11.08
CA ALA A 76 1.25 -15.59 9.94
C ALA A 76 1.68 -14.83 8.67
N TRP A 77 2.02 -15.54 7.59
CA TRP A 77 2.23 -14.94 6.25
C TRP A 77 3.34 -13.89 6.06
N TYR A 78 4.20 -13.69 7.06
CA TYR A 78 5.47 -12.97 6.94
C TYR A 78 6.68 -13.92 6.84
N ASP A 79 7.84 -13.40 6.44
CA ASP A 79 9.09 -14.16 6.37
C ASP A 79 9.93 -14.13 7.66
N ARG A 80 11.11 -14.75 7.64
CA ARG A 80 11.97 -14.82 8.83
C ARG A 80 12.48 -13.44 9.30
N LEU A 81 12.45 -12.42 8.44
CA LEU A 81 12.79 -11.05 8.78
C LEU A 81 11.58 -10.23 9.24
N GLY A 82 10.38 -10.81 9.17
CA GLY A 82 9.12 -10.18 9.56
C GLY A 82 8.42 -9.43 8.43
N TYR A 83 8.88 -9.56 7.17
CA TYR A 83 8.24 -8.89 6.05
C TYR A 83 7.06 -9.70 5.51
N GLU A 84 5.89 -9.07 5.45
CA GLU A 84 4.68 -9.57 4.83
C GLU A 84 4.74 -9.53 3.27
N ASN A 85 3.63 -9.86 2.61
CA ASN A 85 3.55 -9.90 1.15
C ASN A 85 3.68 -8.52 0.49
N ALA A 86 3.09 -7.46 1.05
CA ALA A 86 3.18 -6.11 0.49
C ALA A 86 4.50 -5.44 0.88
N ASP A 87 4.93 -5.58 2.13
CA ASP A 87 6.24 -5.21 2.68
C ASP A 87 7.41 -5.59 1.77
N LYS A 88 7.48 -6.86 1.34
CA LYS A 88 8.55 -7.38 0.47
C LYS A 88 8.67 -6.65 -0.86
N CYS A 89 7.60 -6.01 -1.28
CA CYS A 89 7.48 -5.34 -2.56
C CYS A 89 7.23 -3.84 -2.40
N ALA A 90 7.41 -3.33 -1.18
CA ALA A 90 7.12 -1.97 -0.83
C ALA A 90 7.84 -0.98 -1.74
N TRP A 91 7.10 0.04 -2.21
CA TRP A 91 7.61 1.07 -3.11
C TRP A 91 8.16 0.57 -4.46
N THR A 92 7.80 -0.66 -4.86
CA THR A 92 8.13 -1.17 -6.19
C THR A 92 6.90 -1.19 -7.09
N PHE A 93 7.04 -0.64 -8.31
CA PHE A 93 5.89 -0.37 -9.19
C PHE A 93 5.84 -1.24 -10.45
N GLY A 94 6.92 -1.99 -10.76
CA GLY A 94 7.01 -2.76 -12.00
C GLY A 94 6.98 -1.88 -13.24
N THR A 95 6.30 -2.34 -14.28
CA THR A 95 6.09 -1.56 -15.50
C THR A 95 5.08 -0.44 -15.26
N THR A 96 5.47 0.79 -15.58
CA THR A 96 4.63 1.97 -15.45
C THR A 96 4.33 2.59 -16.82
N TYR A 97 3.37 3.50 -16.86
CA TYR A 97 3.03 4.33 -18.01
C TYR A 97 2.73 5.76 -17.58
N THR A 98 2.84 6.70 -18.52
CA THR A 98 2.47 8.10 -18.30
C THR A 98 0.98 8.29 -18.62
N THR A 99 0.22 8.85 -17.69
CA THR A 99 -1.20 9.18 -17.88
C THR A 99 -1.38 10.44 -18.72
N THR A 100 -2.63 10.75 -19.09
CA THR A 100 -2.96 12.00 -19.79
C THR A 100 -2.64 13.25 -18.97
N SER A 101 -2.62 13.16 -17.63
CA SER A 101 -2.19 14.25 -16.76
C SER A 101 -0.67 14.44 -16.70
N GLY A 102 0.11 13.57 -17.34
CA GLY A 102 1.57 13.56 -17.28
C GLY A 102 2.13 12.88 -16.02
N SER A 103 1.26 12.35 -15.14
CA SER A 103 1.67 11.58 -13.97
C SER A 103 1.99 10.13 -14.31
N THR A 104 2.61 9.42 -13.38
CA THR A 104 2.93 7.99 -13.51
C THR A 104 1.79 7.14 -12.94
N ALA A 105 1.44 6.06 -13.63
CA ALA A 105 0.55 5.00 -13.15
C ALA A 105 1.09 3.62 -13.56
N ASN A 106 0.61 2.56 -12.93
CA ASN A 106 0.90 1.18 -13.33
C ASN A 106 -0.35 0.30 -13.46
N MET A 107 -1.51 0.78 -13.01
CA MET A 107 -2.77 0.04 -13.12
C MET A 107 -3.91 0.96 -13.52
N LYS A 108 -4.79 0.46 -14.39
CA LYS A 108 -6.07 1.09 -14.69
C LYS A 108 -7.21 0.25 -14.13
N LEU A 109 -7.90 0.76 -13.12
CA LEU A 109 -9.06 0.11 -12.53
C LEU A 109 -10.32 0.93 -12.86
N GLY A 110 -11.20 0.32 -13.63
CA GLY A 110 -12.35 1.02 -14.21
C GLY A 110 -11.90 2.22 -15.06
N GLY A 111 -12.42 3.41 -14.72
CA GLY A 111 -12.12 4.66 -15.43
C GLY A 111 -10.94 5.46 -14.89
N LYS A 112 -10.19 4.94 -13.90
CA LYS A 112 -9.15 5.68 -13.17
C LYS A 112 -7.79 5.00 -13.28
N ASP A 113 -6.74 5.80 -13.24
CA ASP A 113 -5.35 5.36 -13.30
C ASP A 113 -4.73 5.42 -11.90
N PHE A 114 -3.98 4.40 -11.49
CA PHE A 114 -3.42 4.30 -10.16
C PHE A 114 -1.94 3.92 -10.22
N LEU A 115 -1.17 4.43 -9.26
CA LEU A 115 0.20 3.99 -9.00
C LEU A 115 0.22 3.24 -7.67
N ILE A 116 0.15 1.92 -7.74
CA ILE A 116 0.04 1.03 -6.58
C ILE A 116 1.26 0.13 -6.47
N GLN A 117 1.63 -0.22 -5.24
CA GLN A 117 2.76 -1.12 -4.99
C GLN A 117 2.44 -2.53 -5.51
N ARG A 118 3.48 -3.28 -5.88
CA ARG A 118 3.34 -4.71 -6.24
C ARG A 118 3.20 -5.55 -4.98
N ASN A 119 2.73 -6.79 -5.13
CA ASN A 119 2.70 -7.79 -4.05
C ASN A 119 3.68 -8.93 -4.32
N TRP A 120 4.21 -9.51 -3.25
CA TRP A 120 5.04 -10.70 -3.33
C TRP A 120 4.17 -11.91 -3.63
N VAL A 121 4.56 -12.67 -4.65
CA VAL A 121 3.97 -13.99 -4.87
C VAL A 121 4.96 -15.08 -4.50
N ASN A 122 4.51 -16.00 -3.66
CA ASN A 122 5.25 -17.17 -3.24
C ASN A 122 5.06 -18.35 -4.21
N ALA A 123 5.55 -18.21 -5.44
CA ALA A 123 5.52 -19.27 -6.45
C ALA A 123 6.83 -19.34 -7.23
N GLY A 124 7.34 -20.55 -7.45
CA GLY A 124 8.66 -20.76 -8.07
C GLY A 124 9.78 -20.13 -7.22
N SER A 125 10.57 -19.24 -7.80
CA SER A 125 11.58 -18.45 -7.07
C SER A 125 11.00 -17.29 -6.25
N GLY A 126 9.70 -17.02 -6.42
CA GLY A 126 9.01 -15.85 -5.89
C GLY A 126 9.40 -14.55 -6.59
N GLY A 127 8.58 -13.52 -6.40
CA GLY A 127 8.83 -12.21 -6.97
C GLY A 127 7.68 -11.22 -6.79
N CYS A 128 8.00 -9.93 -6.97
CA CYS A 128 7.04 -8.84 -6.91
C CYS A 128 6.32 -8.68 -8.25
N VAL A 129 4.99 -8.84 -8.25
CA VAL A 129 4.14 -8.69 -9.43
C VAL A 129 2.93 -7.82 -9.11
N LEU A 130 2.38 -7.19 -10.15
CA LEU A 130 1.20 -6.34 -10.02
C LEU A 130 -0.12 -7.14 -10.12
N HIS A 131 -0.07 -8.28 -10.80
CA HIS A 131 -1.15 -9.24 -10.89
C HIS A 131 -0.55 -10.64 -11.08
N TRP A 132 -1.32 -11.66 -10.72
CA TRP A 132 -0.96 -13.03 -11.06
C TRP A 132 -1.04 -13.23 -12.59
N PRO A 133 -0.10 -13.99 -13.21
CA PRO A 133 -0.16 -14.32 -14.63
C PRO A 133 -1.38 -15.17 -15.02
#